data_AF-A0AAE0LRC9-F1
#
_entry.id   AF-A0AAE0LRC9-F1
#
_cell.length_a   1.000
_cell.length_b   1.000
_cell.length_c   1.000
_cell.angle_alpha   90.00
_cell.angle_beta   90.00
_cell.angle_gamma   90.00
#
_symmetry.space_group_name_H-M   'P 1'
#
loop_
_entity.id
_entity.type
_entity.pdbx_description
1 polymer ?
#
loop_
_entity_poly.entity_id
_entity_poly.type
_entity_poly.pdbx_seq_one_letter_code
_entity_poly.pdbx_strand_id
1 'polypeptide(L)'
;MAKFVNGHRPSAPRISDDRWESLKGILLEKSQIMTFGELEIYMGREYNFFAKKRQLGHRIRGVWGFRKYKQGSSRRPPGDPVSRNQSPPPPAAVRERLVRDVPKTKLPPMLATPALAALPGSSSSQPDSEDVKTRYLCLADILVAFRDSHHAFDINVALWKASPSSSHTLACIGTAQHETQLIMDTREMARRDAEPFLMDGRSPSWATTFMDLLNAHTYVWGTGKENGLGQIARIFSDIIGDGVVDGREQDCLVELAPRGPHLDVPAYTLLRAALEWYNSESQDDRIDAPSVLGQFIAQHLSARRGPEQMEAGSNHDINCLPLCLEWCRVILGSNPDILPEIRGTDGDIVTETFAVLCLLWRPLLGNGPPSYRAVAHRNTTASLNWASTAEQQLGIRPTQLLCTVVCMIMAAAIQQQNVHARQSLPERALAGANALSALGLEALLHRFLNQTCADNWRLKLQTDAERGFPIWRYSVDAQNMEPFRRFAAESLGIYDFPTLENGSCVLDELALAGPEFSEDGF
;
A
#
# COMPACT_ATOMS: atom_id res chain seq x y z
N MET A 1 20.64 40.50 -14.84
CA MET A 1 20.04 40.10 -13.54
C MET A 1 18.72 40.84 -13.37
N ALA A 2 17.59 40.12 -13.36
CA ALA A 2 16.30 40.69 -13.00
C ALA A 2 16.11 40.63 -11.47
N LYS A 3 15.49 41.65 -10.86
CA LYS A 3 15.16 41.65 -9.43
C LYS A 3 13.83 40.92 -9.21
N PHE A 4 13.79 39.99 -8.24
CA PHE A 4 12.54 39.38 -7.80
C PHE A 4 11.60 40.44 -7.21
N VAL A 5 10.40 40.56 -7.78
CA VAL A 5 9.30 41.33 -7.19
C VAL A 5 8.56 40.42 -6.21
N ASN A 6 8.68 40.69 -4.92
CA ASN A 6 7.93 39.96 -3.89
C ASN A 6 6.46 40.34 -3.96
N GLY A 7 5.65 39.52 -4.65
CA GLY A 7 4.20 39.66 -4.65
C GLY A 7 3.63 39.55 -3.23
N HIS A 8 3.05 40.63 -2.71
CA HIS A 8 2.35 40.61 -1.44
C HIS A 8 1.12 39.69 -1.53
N ARG A 9 1.23 38.48 -0.99
CA ARG A 9 0.07 37.60 -0.77
C ARG A 9 -0.94 38.34 0.11
N PRO A 10 -2.22 38.48 -0.29
CA PRO A 10 -3.22 39.13 0.55
C PRO A 10 -3.36 38.37 1.87
N SER A 11 -3.19 39.08 2.98
CA SER A 11 -3.36 38.48 4.30
C SER A 11 -4.82 38.08 4.50
N ALA A 12 -5.05 36.88 5.05
CA ALA A 12 -6.41 36.38 5.27
C ALA A 12 -7.20 37.36 6.16
N PRO A 13 -8.49 37.63 5.86
CA PRO A 13 -9.28 38.62 6.59
C PRO A 13 -9.37 38.27 8.09
N ARG A 14 -9.18 39.29 8.94
CA ARG A 14 -9.20 39.12 10.39
C ARG A 14 -10.64 39.08 10.88
N ILE A 15 -11.10 37.88 11.24
CA ILE A 15 -12.37 37.65 11.95
C ILE A 15 -12.30 38.35 13.32
N SER A 16 -13.35 39.09 13.68
CA SER A 16 -13.46 39.78 14.97
C SER A 16 -13.66 38.81 16.14
N ASP A 17 -13.19 39.19 17.32
CA ASP A 17 -13.30 38.40 18.53
C ASP A 17 -14.76 38.13 18.93
N ASP A 18 -15.67 39.10 18.74
CA ASP A 18 -17.10 38.93 19.02
C ASP A 18 -17.75 37.82 18.17
N ARG A 19 -17.33 37.72 16.89
CA ARG A 19 -17.82 36.68 15.97
C ARG A 19 -17.20 35.31 16.26
N TRP A 20 -16.06 35.25 16.96
CA TRP A 20 -15.54 34.01 17.51
C TRP A 20 -16.33 33.57 18.74
N GLU A 21 -16.58 34.48 19.69
CA GLU A 21 -17.28 34.12 20.93
C GLU A 21 -18.76 33.77 20.69
N SER A 22 -19.45 34.41 19.73
CA SER A 22 -20.86 34.11 19.42
C SER A 22 -21.09 32.71 18.82
N LEU A 23 -20.10 32.14 18.12
CA LEU A 23 -20.17 30.78 17.55
C LEU A 23 -19.42 29.73 18.38
N LYS A 24 -18.87 30.13 19.54
CA LYS A 24 -17.99 29.31 20.38
C LYS A 24 -18.61 27.99 20.85
N GLY A 25 -19.87 27.99 21.25
CA GLY A 25 -20.57 26.77 21.69
C GLY A 25 -20.57 25.71 20.59
N ILE A 26 -21.04 26.09 19.40
CA ILE A 26 -21.11 25.25 18.20
C ILE A 26 -19.70 24.78 17.78
N LEU A 27 -18.72 25.70 17.73
CA LEU A 27 -17.34 25.38 17.39
C LEU A 27 -16.72 24.35 18.35
N LEU A 28 -16.96 24.47 19.65
CA LEU A 28 -16.45 23.53 20.66
C LEU A 28 -17.18 22.19 20.64
N GLU A 29 -18.51 22.19 20.47
CA GLU A 29 -19.33 20.99 20.30
C GLU A 29 -18.88 20.20 19.06
N LYS A 30 -18.92 20.80 17.88
CA LYS A 30 -18.56 20.12 16.62
C LYS A 30 -17.10 19.70 16.59
N SER A 31 -16.18 20.43 17.23
CA SER A 31 -14.76 19.99 17.34
C SER A 31 -14.55 18.70 18.15
N GLN A 32 -15.51 18.27 18.97
CA GLN A 32 -15.45 16.97 19.65
C GLN A 32 -15.62 15.81 18.68
N ILE A 33 -16.52 15.95 17.70
CA ILE A 33 -16.82 14.91 16.71
C ILE A 33 -15.95 15.05 15.45
N MET A 34 -15.93 16.22 14.83
CA MET A 34 -15.23 16.49 13.55
C MET A 34 -13.74 16.83 13.71
N THR A 35 -12.99 16.79 12.62
CA THR A 35 -11.66 17.43 12.50
C THR A 35 -11.79 18.92 12.18
N PHE A 36 -10.67 19.66 12.23
CA PHE A 36 -10.64 21.07 11.80
C PHE A 36 -10.75 21.28 10.28
N GLY A 37 -10.77 20.22 9.45
CA GLY A 37 -11.06 20.33 8.02
C GLY A 37 -12.57 20.36 7.76
N GLU A 38 -13.28 19.34 8.25
CA GLU A 38 -14.75 19.29 8.18
C GLU A 38 -15.38 20.48 8.92
N LEU A 39 -14.80 20.91 10.05
CA LEU A 39 -15.28 22.09 10.77
C LEU A 39 -15.11 23.41 9.97
N GLU A 40 -14.10 23.53 9.11
CA GLU A 40 -13.94 24.69 8.22
C GLU A 40 -15.06 24.70 7.15
N ILE A 41 -15.36 23.54 6.56
CA ILE A 41 -16.42 23.37 5.56
C ILE A 41 -17.81 23.58 6.19
N TYR A 42 -18.10 22.92 7.31
CA TYR A 42 -19.37 23.00 8.04
C TYR A 42 -19.68 24.43 8.49
N MET A 43 -18.71 25.12 9.11
CA MET A 43 -18.91 26.50 9.56
C MET A 43 -19.00 27.50 8.39
N GLY A 44 -18.32 27.22 7.27
CA GLY A 44 -18.49 27.96 6.02
C GLY A 44 -19.91 27.83 5.45
N ARG A 45 -20.45 26.62 5.40
CA ARG A 45 -21.78 26.29 4.84
C ARG A 45 -22.93 26.80 5.72
N GLU A 46 -22.97 26.41 7.00
CA GLU A 46 -24.13 26.61 7.87
C GLU A 46 -24.13 27.97 8.58
N TYR A 47 -22.95 28.58 8.78
CA TYR A 47 -22.79 29.83 9.56
C TYR A 47 -22.05 30.95 8.81
N ASN A 48 -21.80 30.77 7.50
CA ASN A 48 -21.10 31.73 6.63
C ASN A 48 -19.73 32.17 7.22
N PHE A 49 -19.05 31.26 7.91
CA PHE A 49 -17.92 31.52 8.80
C PHE A 49 -16.62 30.90 8.27
N PHE A 50 -15.94 31.63 7.39
CA PHE A 50 -14.72 31.19 6.73
C PHE A 50 -13.46 31.40 7.58
N ALA A 51 -13.19 30.47 8.50
CA ALA A 51 -11.97 30.46 9.31
C ALA A 51 -11.06 29.28 8.92
N LYS A 52 -9.83 29.56 8.48
CA LYS A 52 -8.90 28.52 8.02
C LYS A 52 -8.53 27.55 9.15
N LYS A 53 -8.25 26.28 8.83
CA LYS A 53 -7.79 25.19 9.73
C LYS A 53 -6.77 25.63 10.79
N ARG A 54 -5.83 26.53 10.41
CA ARG A 54 -4.83 27.13 11.33
C ARG A 54 -5.41 28.18 12.30
N GLN A 55 -6.39 28.99 11.86
CA GLN A 55 -7.12 29.94 12.70
C GLN A 55 -8.05 29.20 13.68
N LEU A 56 -8.81 28.21 13.19
CA LEU A 56 -9.63 27.31 14.02
C LEU A 56 -8.77 26.63 15.11
N GLY A 57 -7.67 25.99 14.71
CA GLY A 57 -6.75 25.33 15.64
C GLY A 57 -6.14 26.28 16.67
N HIS A 58 -5.78 27.51 16.27
CA HIS A 58 -5.28 28.52 17.20
C HIS A 58 -6.34 29.01 18.18
N ARG A 59 -7.57 29.30 17.72
CA ARG A 59 -8.65 29.75 18.62
C ARG A 59 -9.04 28.65 19.60
N ILE A 60 -9.38 27.47 19.09
CA ILE A 60 -9.95 26.37 19.88
C ILE A 60 -8.92 25.83 20.88
N ARG A 61 -7.69 25.51 20.44
CA ARG A 61 -6.66 24.94 21.33
C ARG A 61 -5.87 25.99 22.11
N GLY A 62 -5.61 27.14 21.51
CA GLY A 62 -4.71 28.17 22.07
C GLY A 62 -5.41 29.25 22.90
N VAL A 63 -6.53 29.78 22.42
CA VAL A 63 -7.27 30.86 23.11
C VAL A 63 -8.33 30.31 24.06
N TRP A 64 -9.05 29.26 23.66
CA TRP A 64 -10.09 28.62 24.49
C TRP A 64 -9.60 27.39 25.26
N GLY A 65 -8.33 27.00 25.10
CA GLY A 65 -7.68 25.91 25.85
C GLY A 65 -8.24 24.50 25.58
N PHE A 66 -9.13 24.33 24.60
CA PHE A 66 -9.86 23.09 24.39
C PHE A 66 -8.97 21.98 23.82
N ARG A 67 -9.05 20.79 24.42
CA ARG A 67 -8.28 19.60 24.03
C ARG A 67 -9.24 18.41 23.84
N LYS A 68 -9.34 17.91 22.60
CA LYS A 68 -10.22 16.79 22.19
C LYS A 68 -9.97 15.48 22.95
N TYR A 69 -8.76 15.32 23.50
CA TYR A 69 -8.37 14.18 24.34
C TYR A 69 -7.97 14.67 25.72
N LYS A 70 -8.57 14.09 26.78
CA LYS A 70 -8.05 14.21 28.14
C LYS A 70 -6.73 13.43 28.21
N GLN A 71 -5.67 14.03 28.76
CA GLN A 71 -4.54 13.24 29.22
C GLN A 71 -5.02 12.27 30.30
N GLY A 72 -4.60 11.00 30.21
CA GLY A 72 -5.05 9.96 31.12
C GLY A 72 -4.72 10.31 32.58
N SER A 73 -5.76 10.51 33.39
CA SER A 73 -5.61 10.76 34.82
C SER A 73 -5.15 9.48 35.52
N SER A 74 -3.83 9.35 35.73
CA SER A 74 -3.23 8.28 36.53
C SER A 74 -3.83 8.26 37.94
N ARG A 75 -4.78 7.35 38.19
CA ARG A 75 -5.32 7.09 39.53
C ARG A 75 -4.26 6.42 40.39
N ARG A 76 -3.65 7.18 41.31
CA ARG A 76 -3.12 6.59 42.56
C ARG A 76 -4.27 6.47 43.58
N PRO A 77 -4.30 5.42 44.41
CA PRO A 77 -5.26 5.30 45.50
C PRO A 77 -4.98 6.33 46.61
N PRO A 78 -5.97 6.68 47.44
CA PRO A 78 -5.78 7.61 48.55
C PRO A 78 -4.96 6.97 49.69
N GLY A 79 -4.15 7.79 50.35
CA GLY A 79 -3.49 7.51 51.62
C GLY A 79 -3.58 8.75 52.52
N ASP A 80 -3.79 8.55 53.81
CA ASP A 80 -4.24 9.61 54.74
C ASP A 80 -3.12 10.57 55.22
N PRO A 81 -3.49 11.75 55.80
CA PRO A 81 -2.63 12.94 55.73
C PRO A 81 -1.79 13.24 56.99
N VAL A 82 -0.59 13.81 56.79
CA VAL A 82 0.21 14.43 57.88
C VAL A 82 0.87 15.76 57.44
N SER A 83 0.28 16.87 57.89
CA SER A 83 0.89 18.09 58.46
C SER A 83 1.99 18.92 57.74
N ARG A 84 1.75 20.25 57.70
CA ARG A 84 2.68 21.39 57.87
C ARG A 84 3.87 21.60 56.89
N ASN A 85 3.85 22.73 56.16
CA ASN A 85 4.34 24.03 56.70
C ASN A 85 3.99 25.24 55.78
N GLN A 86 4.48 26.44 56.12
CA GLN A 86 3.99 27.76 55.67
C GLN A 86 4.97 28.49 54.72
N SER A 87 4.42 29.34 53.81
CA SER A 87 4.84 30.65 53.22
C SER A 87 6.34 31.11 53.15
N PRO A 88 6.73 32.18 52.39
CA PRO A 88 6.04 33.01 51.35
C PRO A 88 6.83 33.16 50.00
N PRO A 89 6.34 33.94 49.00
CA PRO A 89 7.09 34.38 47.79
C PRO A 89 7.89 35.69 48.07
N PRO A 90 8.54 36.43 47.12
CA PRO A 90 8.56 36.39 45.63
C PRO A 90 10.04 36.33 45.11
N PRO A 91 10.59 36.96 44.02
CA PRO A 91 10.08 37.88 42.98
C PRO A 91 10.40 37.50 41.50
N ALA A 92 10.85 38.45 40.67
CA ALA A 92 10.69 38.48 39.22
C ALA A 92 11.98 38.47 38.34
N ALA A 93 11.78 37.99 37.11
CA ALA A 93 12.36 38.46 35.83
C ALA A 93 13.88 38.38 35.54
N VAL A 94 14.22 37.48 34.60
CA VAL A 94 15.17 37.75 33.51
C VAL A 94 14.50 37.40 32.17
N ARG A 95 14.64 38.28 31.16
CA ARG A 95 14.36 37.98 29.75
C ARG A 95 15.68 37.58 29.10
N GLU A 96 15.80 36.34 28.63
CA GLU A 96 16.81 36.01 27.62
C GLU A 96 16.17 35.63 26.29
N ARG A 97 16.80 36.09 25.21
CA ARG A 97 16.46 35.70 23.84
C ARG A 97 17.29 34.46 23.49
N LEU A 98 16.65 33.31 23.36
CA LEU A 98 17.26 32.19 22.63
C LEU A 98 16.65 32.09 21.23
N VAL A 99 17.22 32.84 20.29
CA VAL A 99 17.17 32.45 18.88
C VAL A 99 18.30 31.46 18.67
N ARG A 100 17.98 30.17 18.62
CA ARG A 100 18.67 29.19 17.78
C ARG A 100 17.87 27.89 17.70
N ASP A 101 17.93 27.30 16.51
CA ASP A 101 17.95 25.85 16.27
C ASP A 101 16.87 25.03 17.00
N VAL A 102 15.66 25.04 16.42
CA VAL A 102 14.89 23.79 16.37
C VAL A 102 15.82 22.72 15.80
N PRO A 103 16.07 21.60 16.48
CA PRO A 103 16.92 20.56 15.94
C PRO A 103 16.39 20.14 14.57
N LYS A 104 17.25 20.19 13.56
CA LYS A 104 17.13 19.20 12.50
C LYS A 104 17.34 17.86 13.20
N THR A 105 16.25 17.16 13.49
CA THR A 105 16.31 15.71 13.70
C THR A 105 16.93 15.15 12.43
N LYS A 106 18.24 14.91 12.49
CA LYS A 106 18.89 14.06 11.51
C LYS A 106 18.16 12.72 11.63
N LEU A 107 17.58 12.26 10.53
CA LEU A 107 17.33 10.84 10.34
C LEU A 107 18.62 10.09 10.74
N PRO A 108 18.53 8.93 11.40
CA PRO A 108 19.69 8.08 11.61
C PRO A 108 20.47 7.91 10.29
N PRO A 109 21.81 7.82 10.32
CA PRO A 109 22.56 7.53 9.10
C PRO A 109 22.02 6.23 8.48
N MET A 110 21.85 6.25 7.15
CA MET A 110 21.10 5.26 6.37
C MET A 110 21.28 3.81 6.84
N LEU A 111 20.18 3.03 6.79
CA LEU A 111 20.14 1.58 7.00
C LEU A 111 20.82 0.81 5.84
N ALA A 112 22.04 1.18 5.49
CA ALA A 112 22.94 0.34 4.71
C ALA A 112 23.39 -0.81 5.61
N THR A 113 22.71 -1.95 5.53
CA THR A 113 23.14 -3.20 6.18
C THR A 113 24.61 -3.45 5.83
N PRO A 114 25.51 -3.75 6.79
CA PRO A 114 26.95 -3.80 6.51
C PRO A 114 27.32 -4.78 5.39
N ALA A 115 26.56 -5.87 5.21
CA ALA A 115 26.69 -6.80 4.09
C ALA A 115 26.42 -6.15 2.71
N LEU A 116 25.41 -5.26 2.60
CA LEU A 116 25.11 -4.52 1.37
C LEU A 116 26.10 -3.37 1.13
N ALA A 117 26.59 -2.73 2.19
CA ALA A 117 27.64 -1.71 2.10
C ALA A 117 29.02 -2.29 1.68
N ALA A 118 29.26 -3.58 1.92
CA ALA A 118 30.50 -4.29 1.58
C ALA A 118 30.57 -4.79 0.12
N LEU A 119 29.62 -4.43 -0.75
CA LEU A 119 29.62 -4.78 -2.16
C LEU A 119 30.49 -3.84 -3.03
N PRO A 120 31.81 -3.80 -2.81
CA PRO A 120 32.71 -3.76 -3.97
C PRO A 120 34.01 -4.56 -3.80
N GLY A 121 34.33 -5.40 -4.80
CA GLY A 121 35.72 -5.57 -5.24
C GLY A 121 36.60 -6.60 -4.51
N SER A 122 36.36 -7.89 -4.80
CA SER A 122 37.36 -8.98 -4.85
C SER A 122 37.85 -9.67 -3.55
N SER A 123 38.24 -10.94 -3.76
CA SER A 123 38.99 -11.86 -2.88
C SER A 123 38.25 -12.67 -1.80
N SER A 124 38.43 -14.01 -1.90
CA SER A 124 38.09 -15.08 -0.96
C SER A 124 36.62 -15.28 -0.51
N SER A 125 36.01 -16.35 -1.03
CA SER A 125 35.06 -17.22 -0.31
C SER A 125 33.85 -16.58 0.38
N GLN A 126 33.29 -15.51 -0.17
CA GLN A 126 31.90 -15.13 0.08
C GLN A 126 30.96 -16.01 -0.78
N PRO A 127 29.69 -16.22 -0.37
CA PRO A 127 28.66 -16.73 -1.28
C PRO A 127 28.50 -15.79 -2.50
N ASP A 128 28.10 -16.34 -3.65
CA ASP A 128 28.01 -15.57 -4.90
C ASP A 128 27.15 -14.32 -4.72
N SER A 129 27.64 -13.19 -5.24
CA SER A 129 27.02 -11.87 -5.02
C SER A 129 25.57 -11.78 -5.52
N GLU A 130 25.20 -12.59 -6.51
CA GLU A 130 23.83 -12.68 -7.01
C GLU A 130 22.91 -13.50 -6.08
N ASP A 131 23.40 -14.53 -5.38
CA ASP A 131 22.61 -15.27 -4.37
C ASP A 131 22.25 -14.33 -3.20
N VAL A 132 23.22 -13.59 -2.67
CA VAL A 132 22.98 -12.58 -1.63
C VAL A 132 21.95 -11.53 -2.09
N LYS A 133 22.09 -11.00 -3.31
CA LYS A 133 21.16 -10.05 -3.92
C LYS A 133 19.75 -10.64 -4.10
N THR A 134 19.63 -11.89 -4.56
CA THR A 134 18.35 -12.61 -4.69
C THR A 134 17.67 -12.79 -3.32
N ARG A 135 18.41 -13.14 -2.27
CA ARG A 135 17.85 -13.25 -0.91
C ARG A 135 17.33 -11.91 -0.39
N TYR A 136 18.08 -10.81 -0.57
CA TYR A 136 17.63 -9.49 -0.15
C TYR A 136 16.43 -8.99 -0.98
N LEU A 137 16.34 -9.31 -2.27
CA LEU A 137 15.13 -9.05 -3.07
C LEU A 137 13.91 -9.82 -2.56
N CYS A 138 14.08 -11.10 -2.26
CA CYS A 138 13.00 -11.93 -1.71
C CYS A 138 12.57 -11.44 -0.32
N LEU A 139 13.52 -11.03 0.53
CA LEU A 139 13.22 -10.40 1.82
C LEU A 139 12.43 -9.10 1.64
N ALA A 140 12.84 -8.23 0.70
CA ALA A 140 12.12 -7.00 0.44
C ALA A 140 10.68 -7.26 0.00
N ASP A 141 10.44 -8.22 -0.90
CA ASP A 141 9.08 -8.59 -1.33
C ASP A 141 8.22 -9.15 -0.19
N ILE A 142 8.81 -9.97 0.68
CA ILE A 142 8.15 -10.50 1.89
C ILE A 142 7.83 -9.36 2.86
N LEU A 143 8.71 -8.37 3.00
CA LEU A 143 8.46 -7.16 3.79
C LEU A 143 7.34 -6.30 3.18
N VAL A 144 7.22 -6.19 1.85
CA VAL A 144 6.04 -5.55 1.21
C VAL A 144 4.75 -6.30 1.57
N ALA A 145 4.75 -7.63 1.48
CA ALA A 145 3.58 -8.45 1.84
C ALA A 145 3.19 -8.29 3.33
N PHE A 146 4.18 -8.18 4.22
CA PHE A 146 4.03 -7.82 5.63
C PHE A 146 3.64 -6.35 5.90
N ARG A 147 3.52 -5.52 4.87
CA ARG A 147 3.26 -4.06 4.96
C ARG A 147 4.37 -3.29 5.70
N ASP A 148 5.59 -3.82 5.67
CA ASP A 148 6.80 -3.12 6.11
C ASP A 148 7.46 -2.41 4.92
N SER A 149 6.68 -1.49 4.34
CA SER A 149 7.03 -0.78 3.12
C SER A 149 8.31 0.05 3.24
N HIS A 150 8.62 0.56 4.44
CA HIS A 150 9.84 1.33 4.69
C HIS A 150 11.11 0.48 4.53
N HIS A 151 11.18 -0.68 5.19
CA HIS A 151 12.37 -1.53 5.11
C HIS A 151 12.49 -2.21 3.74
N ALA A 152 11.35 -2.53 3.11
CA ALA A 152 11.33 -2.98 1.72
C ALA A 152 11.87 -1.91 0.75
N PHE A 153 11.54 -0.63 0.95
CA PHE A 153 12.07 0.47 0.17
C PHE A 153 13.58 0.66 0.40
N ASP A 154 14.04 0.70 1.65
CA ASP A 154 15.46 0.84 1.99
C ASP A 154 16.32 -0.24 1.32
N ILE A 155 15.86 -1.50 1.34
CA ILE A 155 16.55 -2.63 0.69
C ILE A 155 16.56 -2.43 -0.83
N ASN A 156 15.43 -2.15 -1.47
CA ASN A 156 15.39 -1.95 -2.93
C ASN A 156 16.25 -0.74 -3.37
N VAL A 157 16.30 0.34 -2.58
CA VAL A 157 17.15 1.51 -2.85
C VAL A 157 18.63 1.21 -2.63
N ALA A 158 19.00 0.42 -1.62
CA ALA A 158 20.38 -0.04 -1.44
C ALA A 158 20.83 -0.92 -2.61
N LEU A 159 19.96 -1.85 -3.05
CA LEU A 159 20.20 -2.72 -4.20
C LEU A 159 20.29 -1.94 -5.52
N TRP A 160 19.43 -0.95 -5.76
CA TRP A 160 19.51 -0.08 -6.95
C TRP A 160 20.77 0.80 -6.93
N LYS A 161 21.19 1.30 -5.76
CA LYS A 161 22.44 2.07 -5.60
C LYS A 161 23.70 1.22 -5.84
N ALA A 162 23.64 -0.10 -5.60
CA ALA A 162 24.71 -1.04 -5.91
C ALA A 162 24.65 -1.61 -7.35
N SER A 163 23.45 -1.76 -7.90
CA SER A 163 23.15 -2.43 -9.17
C SER A 163 21.90 -1.82 -9.82
N PRO A 164 22.02 -0.70 -10.58
CA PRO A 164 20.88 -0.04 -11.22
C PRO A 164 20.35 -0.86 -12.40
N SER A 165 19.42 -1.77 -12.11
CA SER A 165 18.67 -2.60 -13.05
C SER A 165 17.16 -2.34 -12.92
N SER A 166 16.42 -2.41 -14.03
CA SER A 166 15.06 -1.85 -14.18
C SER A 166 13.94 -2.49 -13.35
N SER A 167 14.21 -3.60 -12.63
CA SER A 167 13.23 -4.30 -11.80
C SER A 167 12.97 -3.65 -10.43
N HIS A 168 13.80 -2.70 -10.00
CA HIS A 168 13.72 -2.10 -8.66
C HIS A 168 12.73 -0.93 -8.59
N THR A 169 12.65 -0.12 -9.66
CA THR A 169 11.84 1.10 -9.71
C THR A 169 10.36 0.85 -9.38
N LEU A 170 9.79 -0.25 -9.87
CA LEU A 170 8.38 -0.58 -9.62
C LEU A 170 8.12 -0.97 -8.16
N ALA A 171 9.03 -1.74 -7.55
CA ALA A 171 8.97 -2.08 -6.14
C ALA A 171 9.16 -0.83 -5.25
N CYS A 172 10.08 0.06 -5.61
CA CYS A 172 10.29 1.34 -4.95
C CYS A 172 9.04 2.25 -4.99
N ILE A 173 8.37 2.36 -6.14
CA ILE A 173 7.17 3.22 -6.27
C ILE A 173 6.00 2.65 -5.46
N GLY A 174 5.83 1.33 -5.43
CA GLY A 174 4.83 0.68 -4.58
C GLY A 174 5.09 0.86 -3.07
N THR A 175 6.31 1.19 -2.65
CA THR A 175 6.72 1.26 -1.23
C THR A 175 6.99 2.67 -0.68
N ALA A 176 7.24 3.67 -1.54
CA ALA A 176 7.59 5.04 -1.15
C ALA A 176 6.39 5.92 -0.71
N GLN A 177 5.74 5.55 0.40
CA GLN A 177 4.35 5.97 0.66
C GLN A 177 4.18 7.28 1.44
N HIS A 178 5.07 7.63 2.38
CA HIS A 178 4.77 8.70 3.36
C HIS A 178 5.84 9.78 3.57
N GLU A 179 7.07 9.58 3.09
CA GLU A 179 8.14 10.57 3.24
C GLU A 179 8.47 11.32 1.94
N THR A 180 8.62 12.64 2.04
CA THR A 180 9.01 13.46 0.89
C THR A 180 10.37 13.06 0.31
N GLN A 181 11.31 12.56 1.12
CA GLN A 181 12.62 12.14 0.61
C GLN A 181 12.51 10.85 -0.23
N LEU A 182 11.84 9.82 0.29
CA LEU A 182 11.62 8.57 -0.43
C LEU A 182 10.89 8.82 -1.76
N ILE A 183 9.90 9.73 -1.77
CA ILE A 183 9.20 10.18 -2.99
C ILE A 183 10.16 10.88 -4.00
N MET A 184 11.20 11.59 -3.55
CA MET A 184 12.18 12.21 -4.46
C MET A 184 13.17 11.20 -5.04
N ASP A 185 13.73 10.31 -4.23
CA ASP A 185 14.57 9.19 -4.71
C ASP A 185 13.77 8.34 -5.72
N THR A 186 12.49 8.07 -5.41
CA THR A 186 11.54 7.36 -6.28
C THR A 186 11.31 8.04 -7.62
N ARG A 187 11.10 9.36 -7.64
CA ARG A 187 10.98 10.15 -8.89
C ARG A 187 12.26 10.12 -9.74
N GLU A 188 13.42 9.99 -9.12
CA GLU A 188 14.70 9.95 -9.81
C GLU A 188 14.95 8.57 -10.46
N MET A 189 14.60 7.49 -9.75
CA MET A 189 14.56 6.13 -10.30
C MET A 189 13.55 6.04 -11.46
N ALA A 190 12.33 6.52 -11.26
CA ALA A 190 11.27 6.54 -12.27
C ALA A 190 11.66 7.30 -13.55
N ARG A 191 12.34 8.44 -13.43
CA ARG A 191 12.82 9.19 -14.61
C ARG A 191 13.95 8.47 -15.35
N ARG A 192 14.93 7.91 -14.64
CA ARG A 192 16.04 7.17 -15.28
C ARG A 192 15.57 5.93 -16.02
N ASP A 193 14.62 5.19 -15.45
CA ASP A 193 14.06 4.01 -16.10
C ASP A 193 13.05 4.36 -17.21
N ALA A 194 12.50 5.59 -17.21
CA ALA A 194 11.66 6.11 -18.29
C ALA A 194 12.45 6.73 -19.45
N GLU A 195 13.63 7.31 -19.22
CA GLU A 195 14.46 7.97 -20.25
C GLU A 195 14.64 7.14 -21.55
N PRO A 196 14.89 5.81 -21.51
CA PRO A 196 14.95 4.97 -22.71
C PRO A 196 13.64 4.93 -23.53
N PHE A 197 12.48 5.09 -22.89
CA PHE A 197 11.16 5.02 -23.54
C PHE A 197 10.63 6.40 -23.99
N LEU A 198 11.37 7.49 -23.71
CA LEU A 198 10.97 8.86 -24.04
C LEU A 198 11.59 9.40 -25.34
N MET A 199 12.50 8.67 -25.98
CA MET A 199 13.36 9.19 -27.06
C MET A 199 12.98 8.78 -28.49
N ASP A 200 12.18 7.72 -28.67
CA ASP A 200 11.78 7.22 -29.99
C ASP A 200 10.30 7.47 -30.32
N GLY A 201 9.97 7.46 -31.62
CA GLY A 201 8.64 7.76 -32.13
C GLY A 201 7.56 6.83 -31.59
N ARG A 202 6.75 7.34 -30.65
CA ARG A 202 5.78 6.56 -29.87
C ARG A 202 4.75 5.84 -30.75
N SER A 203 4.92 4.52 -30.91
CA SER A 203 3.78 3.63 -31.14
C SER A 203 2.96 3.53 -29.83
N PRO A 204 1.62 3.56 -29.89
CA PRO A 204 0.78 3.47 -28.70
C PRO A 204 0.96 2.08 -28.04
N SER A 205 1.44 2.07 -26.79
CA SER A 205 1.79 0.85 -26.08
C SER A 205 1.49 0.94 -24.59
N TRP A 206 1.12 -0.18 -23.99
CA TRP A 206 0.98 -0.30 -22.55
C TRP A 206 2.29 0.00 -21.82
N ALA A 207 3.46 -0.19 -22.45
CA ALA A 207 4.75 0.16 -21.85
C ALA A 207 4.89 1.67 -21.62
N THR A 208 4.61 2.47 -22.66
CA THR A 208 4.65 3.93 -22.60
C THR A 208 3.58 4.46 -21.64
N THR A 209 2.33 4.00 -21.80
CA THR A 209 1.19 4.43 -20.98
C THR A 209 1.39 4.10 -19.50
N PHE A 210 1.92 2.90 -19.19
CA PHE A 210 2.27 2.53 -17.82
C PHE A 210 3.32 3.49 -17.24
N MET A 211 4.43 3.74 -17.94
CA MET A 211 5.50 4.62 -17.44
C MET A 211 5.06 6.08 -17.32
N ASP A 212 4.18 6.57 -18.19
CA ASP A 212 3.64 7.93 -18.10
C ASP A 212 2.65 8.09 -16.94
N LEU A 213 1.71 7.14 -16.74
CA LEU A 213 0.84 7.12 -15.56
C LEU A 213 1.64 7.00 -14.26
N LEU A 214 2.68 6.16 -14.28
CA LEU A 214 3.55 5.91 -13.14
C LEU A 214 4.31 7.17 -12.75
N ASN A 215 4.86 7.91 -13.73
CA ASN A 215 5.44 9.22 -13.51
C ASN A 215 4.39 10.20 -12.94
N ALA A 216 3.20 10.29 -13.56
CA ALA A 216 2.14 11.21 -13.15
C ALA A 216 1.71 11.01 -11.68
N HIS A 217 1.54 9.76 -11.24
CA HIS A 217 1.25 9.39 -9.84
C HIS A 217 2.34 9.84 -8.85
N THR A 218 3.59 10.00 -9.28
CA THR A 218 4.61 10.59 -8.39
C THR A 218 4.49 12.12 -8.24
N TYR A 219 3.82 12.86 -9.14
CA TYR A 219 3.85 14.34 -9.22
C TYR A 219 2.77 15.07 -8.37
N VAL A 220 2.49 14.61 -7.15
CA VAL A 220 1.36 15.11 -6.34
C VAL A 220 1.61 16.47 -5.62
N TRP A 221 2.86 16.89 -5.38
CA TRP A 221 3.17 18.05 -4.49
C TRP A 221 4.15 19.07 -5.10
N GLY A 222 3.66 20.10 -5.81
CA GLY A 222 4.49 21.22 -6.27
C GLY A 222 3.72 22.37 -6.95
N THR A 223 3.77 23.59 -6.39
CA THR A 223 2.98 24.75 -6.84
C THR A 223 3.60 25.50 -8.05
N GLY A 224 4.11 24.77 -9.05
CA GLY A 224 4.87 25.37 -10.16
C GLY A 224 5.41 24.39 -11.22
N LYS A 225 4.89 23.17 -11.25
CA LYS A 225 4.97 22.25 -12.38
C LYS A 225 3.57 21.67 -12.62
N GLU A 226 3.38 21.09 -13.80
CA GLU A 226 2.16 20.38 -14.18
C GLU A 226 1.81 19.31 -13.14
N ASN A 227 0.58 19.37 -12.63
CA ASN A 227 0.09 18.45 -11.59
C ASN A 227 -0.10 17.04 -12.15
N GLY A 228 0.06 16.01 -11.31
CA GLY A 228 -0.15 14.61 -11.73
C GLY A 228 -1.51 14.38 -12.39
N LEU A 229 -2.57 15.02 -11.88
CA LEU A 229 -3.91 14.99 -12.48
C LEU A 229 -3.94 15.53 -13.93
N GLY A 230 -3.24 16.63 -14.24
CA GLY A 230 -3.16 17.17 -15.60
C GLY A 230 -2.31 16.31 -16.54
N GLN A 231 -1.37 15.53 -15.99
CA GLN A 231 -0.65 14.51 -16.75
C GLN A 231 -1.58 13.32 -17.06
N ILE A 232 -2.33 12.82 -16.07
CA ILE A 232 -3.35 11.77 -16.22
C ILE A 232 -4.42 12.17 -17.25
N ALA A 233 -4.94 13.39 -17.18
CA ALA A 233 -5.97 13.88 -18.11
C ALA A 233 -5.53 13.78 -19.59
N ARG A 234 -4.28 14.14 -19.91
CA ARG A 234 -3.74 13.97 -21.27
C ARG A 234 -3.50 12.52 -21.64
N ILE A 235 -3.00 11.71 -20.72
CA ILE A 235 -2.82 10.27 -20.95
C ILE A 235 -4.17 9.63 -21.26
N PHE A 236 -5.26 10.09 -20.63
CA PHE A 236 -6.61 9.64 -20.94
C PHE A 236 -7.11 10.14 -22.29
N SER A 237 -6.89 11.41 -22.67
CA SER A 237 -7.21 11.86 -24.04
C SER A 237 -6.39 11.17 -25.15
N ASP A 238 -5.26 10.53 -24.80
CA ASP A 238 -4.41 9.79 -25.72
C ASP A 238 -4.76 8.28 -25.81
N ILE A 239 -5.45 7.70 -24.81
CA ILE A 239 -5.76 6.24 -24.74
C ILE A 239 -7.25 5.91 -24.61
N ILE A 240 -8.11 6.88 -24.34
CA ILE A 240 -9.56 6.75 -24.25
C ILE A 240 -10.17 7.70 -25.27
N GLY A 241 -11.08 7.20 -26.11
CA GLY A 241 -11.77 8.01 -27.10
C GLY A 241 -13.24 7.62 -27.23
N ASP A 242 -14.02 8.47 -27.89
CA ASP A 242 -15.45 8.31 -28.04
C ASP A 242 -15.78 7.10 -28.92
N GLY A 243 -16.39 6.07 -28.34
CA GLY A 243 -16.94 4.92 -29.04
C GLY A 243 -18.46 4.91 -29.05
N VAL A 244 -19.06 4.07 -29.90
CA VAL A 244 -20.51 3.82 -29.89
C VAL A 244 -20.78 2.33 -29.75
N VAL A 245 -21.36 1.93 -28.63
CA VAL A 245 -21.76 0.54 -28.33
C VAL A 245 -23.28 0.51 -28.11
N ASP A 246 -23.98 -0.39 -28.80
CA ASP A 246 -25.45 -0.53 -28.78
C ASP A 246 -26.23 0.79 -28.97
N GLY A 247 -25.66 1.73 -29.74
CA GLY A 247 -26.26 3.04 -30.03
C GLY A 247 -26.13 4.08 -28.90
N ARG A 248 -25.24 3.86 -27.92
CA ARG A 248 -24.85 4.83 -26.89
C ARG A 248 -23.38 5.21 -27.07
N GLU A 249 -23.07 6.48 -26.83
CA GLU A 249 -21.69 6.93 -26.64
C GLU A 249 -21.12 6.28 -25.36
N GLN A 250 -19.91 5.75 -25.45
CA GLN A 250 -19.21 5.10 -24.33
C GLN A 250 -17.70 5.29 -24.48
N ASP A 251 -16.99 5.44 -23.36
CA ASP A 251 -15.53 5.46 -23.30
C ASP A 251 -14.93 4.19 -23.91
N CYS A 252 -14.24 4.31 -25.04
CA CYS A 252 -13.53 3.21 -25.68
C CYS A 252 -12.03 3.31 -25.42
N LEU A 253 -11.48 2.28 -24.78
CA LEU A 253 -10.05 2.12 -24.55
C LEU A 253 -9.38 1.72 -25.88
N VAL A 254 -8.47 2.56 -26.35
CA VAL A 254 -7.67 2.34 -27.57
C VAL A 254 -6.86 1.05 -27.43
N GLU A 255 -6.72 0.28 -28.52
CA GLU A 255 -5.89 -0.91 -28.53
C GLU A 255 -4.39 -0.53 -28.47
N LEU A 256 -3.74 -0.82 -27.33
CA LEU A 256 -2.32 -0.51 -27.11
C LEU A 256 -1.47 -1.78 -27.18
N ALA A 257 -0.29 -1.69 -27.78
CA ALA A 257 0.65 -2.82 -27.85
C ALA A 257 1.02 -3.35 -26.43
N PRO A 258 0.92 -4.66 -26.16
CA PRO A 258 1.05 -5.23 -24.82
C PRO A 258 2.50 -5.25 -24.31
N ARG A 259 2.67 -5.17 -22.98
CA ARG A 259 3.98 -5.13 -22.30
C ARG A 259 4.74 -6.46 -22.24
N GLY A 260 4.09 -7.58 -22.55
CA GLY A 260 4.66 -8.92 -22.41
C GLY A 260 3.83 -9.90 -21.56
N PRO A 261 3.23 -9.49 -20.43
CA PRO A 261 2.34 -10.37 -19.65
C PRO A 261 1.12 -10.88 -20.44
N HIS A 262 0.44 -11.93 -19.95
CA HIS A 262 -0.87 -12.33 -20.48
C HIS A 262 -1.97 -11.37 -19.99
N LEU A 263 -1.85 -10.88 -18.75
CA LEU A 263 -2.62 -9.78 -18.18
C LEU A 263 -1.66 -8.92 -17.34
N ASP A 264 -1.54 -7.63 -17.65
CA ASP A 264 -0.61 -6.76 -16.92
C ASP A 264 -1.29 -6.19 -15.66
N VAL A 265 -1.19 -6.92 -14.55
CA VAL A 265 -1.81 -6.54 -13.27
C VAL A 265 -1.26 -5.21 -12.72
N PRO A 266 0.06 -4.91 -12.79
CA PRO A 266 0.56 -3.59 -12.43
C PRO A 266 -0.08 -2.45 -13.23
N ALA A 267 -0.25 -2.61 -14.55
CA ALA A 267 -0.91 -1.61 -15.40
C ALA A 267 -2.42 -1.51 -15.13
N TYR A 268 -3.11 -2.63 -14.89
CA TYR A 268 -4.52 -2.64 -14.48
C TYR A 268 -4.74 -1.83 -13.19
N THR A 269 -3.94 -2.10 -12.15
CA THR A 269 -4.04 -1.42 -10.86
C THR A 269 -3.68 0.07 -10.97
N LEU A 270 -2.66 0.43 -11.75
CA LEU A 270 -2.26 1.81 -11.98
C LEU A 270 -3.31 2.60 -12.79
N LEU A 271 -3.89 1.98 -13.82
CA LEU A 271 -4.99 2.54 -14.62
C LEU A 271 -6.22 2.76 -13.75
N ARG A 272 -6.62 1.78 -12.94
CA ARG A 272 -7.72 1.93 -11.96
C ARG A 272 -7.45 3.09 -11.00
N ALA A 273 -6.25 3.18 -10.42
CA ALA A 273 -5.90 4.28 -9.51
C ALA A 273 -5.92 5.66 -10.20
N ALA A 274 -5.54 5.74 -11.47
CA ALA A 274 -5.63 6.96 -12.27
C ALA A 274 -7.09 7.34 -12.59
N LEU A 275 -7.93 6.38 -12.99
CA LEU A 275 -9.36 6.57 -13.26
C LEU A 275 -10.09 7.03 -11.99
N GLU A 276 -9.80 6.37 -10.86
CA GLU A 276 -10.30 6.72 -9.54
C GLU A 276 -9.82 8.09 -9.03
N TRP A 277 -8.68 8.61 -9.50
CA TRP A 277 -8.26 9.98 -9.22
C TRP A 277 -9.01 10.97 -10.13
N TYR A 278 -8.98 10.76 -11.45
CA TYR A 278 -9.64 11.62 -12.43
C TYR A 278 -11.13 11.83 -12.10
N ASN A 279 -11.89 10.74 -11.98
CA ASN A 279 -13.34 10.73 -11.72
C ASN A 279 -13.75 11.24 -10.32
N SER A 280 -12.78 11.66 -9.48
CA SER A 280 -13.03 12.27 -8.17
C SER A 280 -12.81 13.79 -8.16
N GLU A 281 -12.05 14.32 -9.13
CA GLU A 281 -11.78 15.74 -9.32
C GLU A 281 -12.61 16.30 -10.50
N SER A 282 -12.71 15.56 -11.61
CA SER A 282 -13.59 15.84 -12.75
C SER A 282 -14.98 15.25 -12.50
N GLN A 283 -15.90 16.00 -11.88
CA GLN A 283 -17.26 15.50 -11.59
C GLN A 283 -18.23 15.63 -12.78
N ASP A 284 -18.02 16.61 -13.65
CA ASP A 284 -18.87 16.86 -14.83
C ASP A 284 -18.44 16.05 -16.07
N ASP A 285 -17.27 15.40 -15.99
CA ASP A 285 -16.59 14.64 -17.06
C ASP A 285 -16.01 13.36 -16.45
N ARG A 286 -16.87 12.34 -16.29
CA ARG A 286 -16.55 11.10 -15.56
C ARG A 286 -16.55 9.91 -16.50
N ILE A 287 -15.37 9.32 -16.68
CA ILE A 287 -15.13 8.13 -17.50
C ILE A 287 -15.82 6.91 -16.86
N ASP A 288 -16.44 6.04 -17.67
CA ASP A 288 -16.98 4.74 -17.28
C ASP A 288 -15.83 3.76 -16.92
N ALA A 289 -15.27 3.95 -15.72
CA ALA A 289 -14.15 3.16 -15.23
C ALA A 289 -14.43 1.64 -15.18
N PRO A 290 -15.63 1.15 -14.80
CA PRO A 290 -15.99 -0.26 -14.96
C PRO A 290 -15.84 -0.77 -16.40
N SER A 291 -16.35 -0.03 -17.40
CA SER A 291 -16.21 -0.42 -18.81
C SER A 291 -14.77 -0.36 -19.29
N VAL A 292 -14.03 0.71 -19.02
CA VAL A 292 -12.62 0.85 -19.42
C VAL A 292 -11.75 -0.26 -18.80
N LEU A 293 -11.99 -0.65 -17.55
CA LEU A 293 -11.30 -1.77 -16.90
C LEU A 293 -11.73 -3.14 -17.45
N GLY A 294 -13.00 -3.31 -17.83
CA GLY A 294 -13.47 -4.49 -18.56
C GLY A 294 -12.81 -4.62 -19.94
N GLN A 295 -12.70 -3.51 -20.67
CA GLN A 295 -12.01 -3.42 -21.97
C GLN A 295 -10.50 -3.72 -21.83
N PHE A 296 -9.84 -3.26 -20.76
CA PHE A 296 -8.44 -3.61 -20.49
C PHE A 296 -8.24 -5.12 -20.38
N ILE A 297 -9.12 -5.80 -19.62
CA ILE A 297 -9.08 -7.26 -19.44
C ILE A 297 -9.39 -7.95 -20.78
N ALA A 298 -10.40 -7.48 -21.51
CA ALA A 298 -10.78 -8.02 -22.81
C ALA A 298 -9.66 -7.91 -23.85
N GLN A 299 -8.96 -6.75 -23.94
CA GLN A 299 -7.79 -6.57 -24.80
C GLN A 299 -6.69 -7.59 -24.45
N HIS A 300 -6.29 -7.68 -23.18
CA HIS A 300 -5.22 -8.58 -22.75
C HIS A 300 -5.53 -10.07 -23.02
N LEU A 301 -6.76 -10.51 -22.78
CA LEU A 301 -7.20 -11.89 -23.01
C LEU A 301 -7.55 -12.21 -24.47
N SER A 302 -7.72 -11.20 -25.34
CA SER A 302 -8.12 -11.38 -26.75
C SER A 302 -7.01 -11.09 -27.75
N ALA A 303 -6.12 -10.13 -27.51
CA ALA A 303 -5.07 -9.71 -28.45
C ALA A 303 -4.00 -10.79 -28.74
N ARG A 304 -4.00 -11.90 -27.98
CA ARG A 304 -3.19 -13.10 -28.28
C ARG A 304 -3.90 -14.12 -29.18
N ARG A 305 -5.20 -13.96 -29.47
CA ARG A 305 -5.99 -14.87 -30.32
C ARG A 305 -5.76 -14.56 -31.80
N GLY A 306 -4.54 -14.75 -32.28
CA GLY A 306 -4.25 -14.77 -33.71
C GLY A 306 -5.07 -15.88 -34.40
N PRO A 307 -5.52 -15.69 -35.67
CA PRO A 307 -6.43 -16.62 -36.33
C PRO A 307 -5.86 -18.05 -36.46
N GLU A 308 -4.54 -18.19 -36.57
CA GLU A 308 -3.84 -19.48 -36.64
C GLU A 308 -3.83 -20.26 -35.31
N GLN A 309 -4.14 -19.63 -34.17
CA GLN A 309 -4.18 -20.29 -32.86
C GLN A 309 -5.53 -20.92 -32.51
N MET A 310 -6.55 -20.82 -33.37
CA MET A 310 -7.83 -21.51 -33.14
C MET A 310 -7.76 -23.04 -33.26
N GLU A 311 -6.78 -23.59 -34.00
CA GLU A 311 -6.66 -25.05 -34.22
C GLU A 311 -5.76 -25.76 -33.18
N ALA A 312 -4.99 -25.01 -32.38
CA ALA A 312 -4.13 -25.55 -31.32
C ALA A 312 -4.76 -25.32 -29.93
N GLY A 313 -5.42 -26.36 -29.40
CA GLY A 313 -6.33 -26.23 -28.25
C GLY A 313 -5.74 -25.65 -26.96
N SER A 314 -6.42 -24.61 -26.44
CA SER A 314 -6.65 -24.36 -25.00
C SER A 314 -5.46 -24.57 -24.05
N ASN A 315 -4.43 -23.70 -24.09
CA ASN A 315 -3.27 -23.86 -23.21
C ASN A 315 -2.54 -22.58 -22.76
N HIS A 316 -3.15 -21.40 -22.89
CA HIS A 316 -2.57 -20.10 -22.46
C HIS A 316 -3.48 -19.29 -21.53
N ASP A 317 -4.48 -19.94 -20.92
CA ASP A 317 -5.27 -19.39 -19.82
C ASP A 317 -4.38 -19.00 -18.61
N ILE A 318 -4.86 -18.05 -17.80
CA ILE A 318 -4.19 -17.61 -16.57
C ILE A 318 -4.30 -18.71 -15.50
N ASN A 319 -3.43 -19.71 -15.60
CA ASN A 319 -3.43 -20.87 -14.72
C ASN A 319 -2.56 -20.70 -13.45
N CYS A 320 -1.69 -19.71 -13.38
CA CYS A 320 -0.86 -19.48 -12.19
C CYS A 320 -1.70 -19.15 -10.95
N LEU A 321 -2.83 -18.47 -11.11
CA LEU A 321 -3.76 -18.12 -10.03
C LEU A 321 -4.44 -19.36 -9.41
N PRO A 322 -5.19 -20.21 -10.16
CA PRO A 322 -5.76 -21.42 -9.60
C PRO A 322 -4.71 -22.46 -9.15
N LEU A 323 -3.55 -22.54 -9.81
CA LEU A 323 -2.45 -23.42 -9.37
C LEU A 323 -1.81 -22.94 -8.05
N CYS A 324 -1.67 -21.63 -7.84
CA CYS A 324 -1.23 -21.07 -6.56
C CYS A 324 -2.25 -21.36 -5.44
N LEU A 325 -3.54 -21.19 -5.72
CA LEU A 325 -4.61 -21.48 -4.77
C LEU A 325 -4.66 -22.98 -4.39
N GLU A 326 -4.56 -23.88 -5.38
CA GLU A 326 -4.52 -25.32 -5.14
C GLU A 326 -3.28 -25.72 -4.33
N TRP A 327 -2.12 -25.15 -4.63
CA TRP A 327 -0.91 -25.37 -3.86
C TRP A 327 -1.06 -24.89 -2.41
N CYS A 328 -1.65 -23.71 -2.17
CA CYS A 328 -1.99 -23.24 -0.82
C CYS A 328 -2.91 -24.22 -0.10
N ARG A 329 -3.95 -24.71 -0.78
CA ARG A 329 -4.93 -25.68 -0.25
C ARG A 329 -4.25 -26.99 0.18
N VAL A 330 -3.33 -27.52 -0.62
CA VAL A 330 -2.57 -28.74 -0.32
C VAL A 330 -1.62 -28.54 0.88
N ILE A 331 -0.91 -27.41 0.96
CA ILE A 331 -0.02 -27.13 2.09
C ILE A 331 -0.80 -26.93 3.39
N LEU A 332 -1.91 -26.17 3.37
CA LEU A 332 -2.77 -25.96 4.54
C LEU A 332 -3.41 -27.27 5.02
N GLY A 333 -3.93 -28.08 4.09
CA GLY A 333 -4.48 -29.41 4.39
C GLY A 333 -3.46 -30.45 4.86
N SER A 334 -2.16 -30.14 4.80
CA SER A 334 -1.09 -31.00 5.32
C SER A 334 -0.77 -30.75 6.80
N ASN A 335 -1.46 -29.82 7.48
CA ASN A 335 -1.26 -29.45 8.90
C ASN A 335 0.22 -29.17 9.27
N PRO A 336 0.82 -28.08 8.77
CA PRO A 336 2.21 -27.74 9.08
C PRO A 336 2.41 -27.38 10.57
N ASP A 337 3.33 -28.07 11.24
CA ASP A 337 3.55 -28.00 12.70
C ASP A 337 4.12 -26.66 13.20
N ILE A 338 4.68 -25.83 12.31
CA ILE A 338 5.59 -24.73 12.70
C ILE A 338 5.00 -23.36 12.32
N LEU A 339 4.09 -22.87 13.16
CA LEU A 339 3.78 -21.44 13.26
C LEU A 339 4.96 -20.66 13.91
N PRO A 340 5.10 -19.34 13.68
CA PRO A 340 5.93 -18.49 14.53
C PRO A 340 5.40 -18.48 15.97
N GLU A 341 6.27 -18.43 16.99
CA GLU A 341 5.84 -18.27 18.39
C GLU A 341 5.31 -16.85 18.63
N ILE A 342 3.99 -16.66 18.53
CA ILE A 342 3.31 -15.41 18.81
C ILE A 342 2.37 -15.61 19.99
N ARG A 343 2.43 -14.73 21.00
CA ARG A 343 1.71 -14.88 22.25
C ARG A 343 0.60 -13.84 22.37
N GLY A 344 -0.65 -14.30 22.50
CA GLY A 344 -1.80 -13.46 22.86
C GLY A 344 -2.46 -12.72 21.70
N THR A 345 -2.39 -13.26 20.48
CA THR A 345 -2.91 -12.65 19.24
C THR A 345 -4.05 -13.45 18.60
N ASP A 346 -4.63 -14.41 19.32
CA ASP A 346 -5.74 -15.23 18.82
C ASP A 346 -6.94 -14.34 18.44
N GLY A 347 -7.37 -14.39 17.18
CA GLY A 347 -8.45 -13.56 16.64
C GLY A 347 -8.03 -12.21 16.06
N ASP A 348 -6.75 -11.83 16.08
CA ASP A 348 -6.26 -10.72 15.25
C ASP A 348 -6.04 -11.17 13.80
N ILE A 349 -6.92 -10.68 12.92
CA ILE A 349 -6.93 -10.99 11.49
C ILE A 349 -5.60 -10.62 10.79
N VAL A 350 -4.90 -9.57 11.25
CA VAL A 350 -3.59 -9.18 10.69
C VAL A 350 -2.54 -10.24 11.00
N THR A 351 -2.35 -10.52 12.29
CA THR A 351 -1.39 -11.53 12.76
C THR A 351 -1.73 -12.92 12.20
N GLU A 352 -3.02 -13.28 12.11
CA GLU A 352 -3.46 -14.53 11.49
C GLU A 352 -3.10 -14.60 9.99
N THR A 353 -3.27 -13.52 9.24
CA THR A 353 -2.91 -13.46 7.81
C THR A 353 -1.39 -13.61 7.61
N PHE A 354 -0.59 -12.90 8.41
CA PHE A 354 0.87 -12.98 8.35
C PHE A 354 1.41 -14.34 8.84
N ALA A 355 0.74 -14.99 9.79
CA ALA A 355 1.06 -16.35 10.21
C ALA A 355 0.77 -17.39 9.11
N VAL A 356 -0.35 -17.27 8.39
CA VAL A 356 -0.64 -18.13 7.23
C VAL A 356 0.39 -17.91 6.11
N LEU A 357 0.81 -16.66 5.86
CA LEU A 357 1.90 -16.37 4.91
C LEU A 357 3.23 -17.03 5.32
N CYS A 358 3.61 -16.97 6.59
CA CYS A 358 4.79 -17.68 7.10
C CYS A 358 4.74 -19.21 6.91
N LEU A 359 3.57 -19.83 7.13
CA LEU A 359 3.36 -21.26 6.89
C LEU A 359 3.58 -21.65 5.42
N LEU A 360 3.26 -20.76 4.48
CA LEU A 360 3.34 -21.00 3.04
C LEU A 360 4.72 -20.64 2.45
N TRP A 361 5.35 -19.54 2.89
CA TRP A 361 6.69 -19.18 2.38
C TRP A 361 7.77 -20.19 2.75
N ARG A 362 7.71 -20.87 3.90
CA ARG A 362 8.77 -21.81 4.29
C ARG A 362 8.88 -23.03 3.34
N PRO A 363 7.77 -23.66 2.88
CA PRO A 363 7.77 -24.56 1.75
C PRO A 363 8.23 -23.93 0.42
N LEU A 364 7.78 -22.71 0.10
CA LEU A 364 8.13 -22.00 -1.14
C LEU A 364 9.64 -21.82 -1.30
N LEU A 365 10.33 -21.46 -0.21
CA LEU A 365 11.76 -21.15 -0.17
C LEU A 365 12.67 -22.40 -0.06
N GLY A 366 12.11 -23.62 -0.04
CA GLY A 366 12.89 -24.87 0.01
C GLY A 366 13.64 -25.16 1.32
N ASN A 367 13.63 -24.23 2.27
CA ASN A 367 14.35 -24.27 3.55
C ASN A 367 13.53 -24.93 4.69
N GLY A 368 12.64 -25.84 4.32
CA GLY A 368 11.97 -26.76 5.25
C GLY A 368 12.89 -27.89 5.73
N PRO A 369 12.65 -28.47 6.93
CA PRO A 369 13.33 -29.68 7.39
C PRO A 369 13.20 -30.85 6.39
N PRO A 370 14.12 -31.84 6.39
CA PRO A 370 14.10 -32.94 5.41
C PRO A 370 12.82 -33.80 5.45
N SER A 371 12.09 -33.83 6.57
CA SER A 371 10.74 -34.42 6.66
C SER A 371 9.73 -33.74 5.74
N TYR A 372 9.74 -32.40 5.68
CA TYR A 372 8.88 -31.62 4.80
C TYR A 372 9.23 -31.83 3.33
N ARG A 373 10.52 -32.00 2.99
CA ARG A 373 10.94 -32.39 1.62
C ARG A 373 10.39 -33.75 1.20
N ALA A 374 10.23 -34.70 2.13
CA ALA A 374 9.63 -36.01 1.81
C ALA A 374 8.13 -35.91 1.48
N VAL A 375 7.39 -35.01 2.13
CA VAL A 375 5.98 -34.71 1.78
C VAL A 375 5.91 -33.95 0.45
N ALA A 376 6.76 -32.92 0.30
CA ALA A 376 6.91 -32.07 -0.89
C ALA A 376 7.40 -32.81 -2.16
N HIS A 377 7.76 -34.10 -2.05
CA HIS A 377 8.20 -34.94 -3.18
C HIS A 377 7.37 -36.21 -3.37
N ARG A 378 6.48 -36.57 -2.43
CA ARG A 378 5.61 -37.77 -2.57
C ARG A 378 4.20 -37.45 -3.05
N ASN A 379 3.64 -36.30 -2.66
CA ASN A 379 2.25 -35.94 -2.97
C ASN A 379 2.11 -34.68 -3.86
N THR A 380 3.21 -34.00 -4.17
CA THR A 380 3.21 -32.62 -4.71
C THR A 380 3.85 -32.54 -6.10
N THR A 381 3.36 -33.36 -7.02
CA THR A 381 3.48 -33.10 -8.47
C THR A 381 2.61 -31.90 -8.92
N ALA A 382 1.80 -31.34 -8.03
CA ALA A 382 1.31 -29.95 -8.09
C ALA A 382 2.52 -28.99 -7.96
N SER A 383 3.25 -28.87 -9.08
CA SER A 383 4.53 -28.17 -9.17
C SER A 383 4.43 -26.68 -8.84
N LEU A 384 5.56 -26.11 -8.42
CA LEU A 384 5.82 -24.66 -8.32
C LEU A 384 5.80 -23.94 -9.68
N ASN A 385 5.27 -24.57 -10.73
CA ASN A 385 4.98 -23.98 -12.04
C ASN A 385 4.32 -22.60 -11.91
N TRP A 386 3.35 -22.46 -10.98
CA TRP A 386 2.65 -21.19 -10.74
C TRP A 386 3.58 -20.03 -10.38
N ALA A 387 4.67 -20.31 -9.65
CA ALA A 387 5.66 -19.30 -9.32
C ALA A 387 6.51 -18.97 -10.55
N SER A 388 6.97 -19.97 -11.30
CA SER A 388 7.71 -19.73 -12.55
C SER A 388 6.91 -19.02 -13.64
N THR A 389 5.56 -19.08 -13.61
CA THR A 389 4.69 -18.42 -14.60
C THR A 389 4.04 -17.12 -14.11
N ALA A 390 4.18 -16.74 -12.82
CA ALA A 390 3.52 -15.56 -12.26
C ALA A 390 3.86 -14.26 -13.00
N GLU A 391 5.15 -14.02 -13.26
CA GLU A 391 5.61 -12.82 -13.97
C GLU A 391 5.17 -12.83 -15.45
N GLN A 392 5.21 -14.00 -16.11
CA GLN A 392 4.77 -14.15 -17.51
C GLN A 392 3.26 -13.99 -17.68
N GLN A 393 2.45 -14.46 -16.73
CA GLN A 393 0.99 -14.44 -16.86
C GLN A 393 0.37 -13.15 -16.29
N LEU A 394 0.89 -12.63 -15.17
CA LEU A 394 0.28 -11.54 -14.41
C LEU A 394 1.16 -10.28 -14.28
N GLY A 395 2.44 -10.33 -14.70
CA GLY A 395 3.36 -9.20 -14.55
C GLY A 395 3.79 -8.91 -13.09
N ILE A 396 3.54 -9.84 -12.16
CA ILE A 396 3.85 -9.70 -10.72
C ILE A 396 4.74 -10.84 -10.23
N ARG A 397 5.51 -10.58 -9.16
CA ARG A 397 6.39 -11.57 -8.54
C ARG A 397 5.59 -12.68 -7.83
N PRO A 398 6.14 -13.90 -7.68
CA PRO A 398 5.45 -15.02 -7.01
C PRO A 398 5.09 -14.72 -5.55
N THR A 399 5.93 -13.96 -4.86
CA THR A 399 5.73 -13.43 -3.51
C THR A 399 4.49 -12.55 -3.41
N GLN A 400 4.25 -11.69 -4.41
CA GLN A 400 3.08 -10.82 -4.49
C GLN A 400 1.81 -11.62 -4.82
N LEU A 401 1.87 -12.54 -5.78
CA LEU A 401 0.76 -13.45 -6.11
C LEU A 401 0.31 -14.24 -4.87
N LEU A 402 1.27 -14.83 -4.13
CA LEU A 402 0.99 -15.55 -2.90
C LEU A 402 0.40 -14.64 -1.80
N CYS A 403 0.91 -13.41 -1.65
CA CYS A 403 0.34 -12.43 -0.71
C CYS A 403 -1.14 -12.17 -0.99
N THR A 404 -1.49 -11.77 -2.21
CA THR A 404 -2.88 -11.47 -2.60
C THR A 404 -3.77 -12.71 -2.50
N VAL A 405 -3.29 -13.90 -2.88
CA VAL A 405 -4.04 -15.16 -2.71
C VAL A 405 -4.31 -15.47 -1.22
N VAL A 406 -3.36 -15.23 -0.31
CA VAL A 406 -3.61 -15.41 1.13
C VAL A 406 -4.56 -14.34 1.68
N CYS A 407 -4.47 -13.08 1.24
CA CYS A 407 -5.47 -12.06 1.58
C CYS A 407 -6.88 -12.51 1.17
N MET A 408 -7.05 -13.04 -0.05
CA MET A 408 -8.33 -13.61 -0.51
C MET A 408 -8.79 -14.79 0.36
N ILE A 409 -7.87 -15.72 0.70
CA ILE A 409 -8.17 -16.88 1.55
C ILE A 409 -8.67 -16.45 2.93
N MET A 410 -8.00 -15.47 3.54
CA MET A 410 -8.37 -14.94 4.85
C MET A 410 -9.69 -14.16 4.80
N ALA A 411 -9.92 -13.36 3.76
CA ALA A 411 -11.21 -12.69 3.52
C ALA A 411 -12.37 -13.70 3.40
N ALA A 412 -12.17 -14.80 2.66
CA ALA A 412 -13.15 -15.88 2.55
C ALA A 412 -13.35 -16.65 3.87
N ALA A 413 -12.29 -16.87 4.65
CA ALA A 413 -12.38 -17.50 5.97
C ALA A 413 -13.13 -16.62 7.00
N ILE A 414 -12.96 -15.29 6.94
CA ILE A 414 -13.69 -14.34 7.78
C ILE A 414 -15.20 -14.43 7.53
N GLN A 415 -15.61 -14.51 6.25
CA GLN A 415 -17.01 -14.67 5.85
C GLN A 415 -17.66 -15.96 6.41
N GLN A 416 -16.86 -16.94 6.86
CA GLN A 416 -17.32 -18.22 7.42
C GLN A 416 -17.14 -18.34 8.95
N GLN A 417 -16.66 -17.30 9.65
CA GLN A 417 -16.32 -17.36 11.08
C GLN A 417 -17.46 -17.90 11.98
N ASN A 418 -18.72 -17.59 11.66
CA ASN A 418 -19.89 -18.08 12.40
C ASN A 418 -20.01 -19.62 12.44
N VAL A 419 -19.41 -20.33 11.48
CA VAL A 419 -19.39 -21.80 11.41
C VAL A 419 -18.11 -22.38 12.04
N HIS A 420 -17.02 -21.62 12.04
CA HIS A 420 -15.65 -22.12 12.25
C HIS A 420 -14.89 -21.51 13.43
N ALA A 421 -15.53 -20.75 14.31
CA ALA A 421 -14.92 -20.09 15.49
C ALA A 421 -14.25 -21.01 16.54
N ARG A 422 -14.20 -22.34 16.32
CA ARG A 422 -13.45 -23.32 17.14
C ARG A 422 -12.31 -24.02 16.39
N GLN A 423 -12.12 -23.73 15.11
CA GLN A 423 -11.07 -24.32 14.29
C GLN A 423 -9.75 -23.57 14.45
N SER A 424 -8.66 -24.33 14.32
CA SER A 424 -7.31 -23.78 14.25
C SER A 424 -7.12 -22.88 13.03
N LEU A 425 -6.09 -22.03 13.05
CA LEU A 425 -5.79 -21.12 11.95
C LEU A 425 -5.57 -21.85 10.60
N PRO A 426 -4.82 -22.97 10.51
CA PRO A 426 -4.69 -23.73 9.25
C PRO A 426 -6.03 -24.27 8.75
N GLU A 427 -6.91 -24.77 9.62
CA GLU A 427 -8.25 -25.26 9.26
C GLU A 427 -9.15 -24.14 8.73
N ARG A 428 -9.14 -22.96 9.38
CA ARG A 428 -9.91 -21.79 8.90
C ARG A 428 -9.40 -21.27 7.56
N ALA A 429 -8.08 -21.19 7.38
CA ALA A 429 -7.48 -20.84 6.10
C ALA A 429 -7.79 -21.89 5.02
N LEU A 430 -7.80 -23.18 5.35
CA LEU A 430 -8.21 -24.26 4.45
C LEU A 430 -9.69 -24.13 4.04
N ALA A 431 -10.59 -23.73 4.95
CA ALA A 431 -12.00 -23.47 4.64
C ALA A 431 -12.15 -22.30 3.64
N GLY A 432 -11.42 -21.20 3.86
CA GLY A 432 -11.34 -20.07 2.92
C GLY A 432 -10.77 -20.46 1.55
N ALA A 433 -9.71 -21.28 1.51
CA ALA A 433 -9.13 -21.79 0.27
C ALA A 433 -10.11 -22.70 -0.50
N ASN A 434 -10.85 -23.56 0.18
CA ASN A 434 -11.91 -24.38 -0.44
C ASN A 434 -13.05 -23.51 -1.01
N ALA A 435 -13.47 -22.45 -0.30
CA ALA A 435 -14.49 -21.52 -0.79
C ALA A 435 -14.08 -20.79 -2.08
N LEU A 436 -12.82 -20.37 -2.19
CA LEU A 436 -12.28 -19.80 -3.44
C LEU A 436 -12.13 -20.85 -4.54
N SER A 437 -11.78 -22.10 -4.18
CA SER A 437 -11.62 -23.21 -5.14
C SER A 437 -12.94 -23.67 -5.77
N ALA A 438 -14.08 -23.25 -5.23
CA ALA A 438 -15.41 -23.49 -5.79
C ALA A 438 -15.83 -22.42 -6.82
N LEU A 439 -15.02 -21.38 -7.05
CA LEU A 439 -15.29 -20.32 -8.03
C LEU A 439 -14.81 -20.71 -9.43
N GLY A 440 -15.54 -20.27 -10.46
CA GLY A 440 -15.03 -20.27 -11.84
C GLY A 440 -13.85 -19.30 -12.01
N LEU A 441 -13.00 -19.55 -13.00
CA LEU A 441 -11.75 -18.79 -13.25
C LEU A 441 -11.99 -17.28 -13.36
N GLU A 442 -13.06 -16.88 -14.04
CA GLU A 442 -13.48 -15.48 -14.20
C GLU A 442 -13.78 -14.81 -12.86
N ALA A 443 -14.65 -15.41 -12.03
CA ALA A 443 -14.98 -14.90 -10.70
C ALA A 443 -13.77 -14.90 -9.75
N LEU A 444 -12.87 -15.88 -9.88
CA LEU A 444 -11.61 -15.94 -9.14
C LEU A 444 -10.67 -14.80 -9.57
N LEU A 445 -10.57 -14.52 -10.88
CA LEU A 445 -9.75 -13.43 -11.43
C LEU A 445 -10.30 -12.05 -11.04
N HIS A 446 -11.61 -11.82 -11.10
CA HIS A 446 -12.21 -10.57 -10.65
C HIS A 446 -11.96 -10.31 -9.16
N ARG A 447 -12.12 -11.32 -8.29
CA ARG A 447 -11.76 -11.20 -6.87
C ARG A 447 -10.27 -10.96 -6.65
N PHE A 448 -9.40 -11.61 -7.44
CA PHE A 448 -7.96 -11.40 -7.38
C PHE A 448 -7.55 -9.98 -7.79
N LEU A 449 -8.13 -9.43 -8.86
CA LEU A 449 -7.90 -8.05 -9.29
C LEU A 449 -8.45 -7.04 -8.27
N ASN A 450 -9.63 -7.28 -7.70
CA ASN A 450 -10.19 -6.45 -6.63
C ASN A 450 -9.33 -6.48 -5.36
N GLN A 451 -8.86 -7.65 -4.91
CA GLN A 451 -7.92 -7.74 -3.79
C GLN A 451 -6.58 -7.08 -4.13
N THR A 452 -6.04 -7.23 -5.34
CA THR A 452 -4.78 -6.55 -5.73
C THR A 452 -4.93 -5.03 -5.72
N CYS A 453 -6.09 -4.50 -6.10
CA CYS A 453 -6.35 -3.06 -6.06
C CYS A 453 -6.63 -2.54 -4.64
N ALA A 454 -7.20 -3.37 -3.76
CA ALA A 454 -7.27 -3.10 -2.33
C ALA A 454 -5.88 -3.16 -1.66
N ASP A 455 -5.03 -4.12 -2.05
CA ASP A 455 -3.65 -4.25 -1.58
C ASP A 455 -2.80 -3.03 -1.94
N ASN A 456 -3.02 -2.47 -3.13
CA ASN A 456 -2.33 -1.29 -3.67
C ASN A 456 -3.08 0.04 -3.44
N TRP A 457 -3.80 0.17 -2.31
CA TRP A 457 -4.61 1.36 -1.96
C TRP A 457 -3.86 2.71 -1.92
N ARG A 458 -2.53 2.71 -2.09
CA ARG A 458 -1.60 3.81 -1.76
C ARG A 458 -1.25 4.71 -2.94
N LEU A 459 -1.79 4.41 -4.12
CA LEU A 459 -1.84 5.33 -5.27
C LEU A 459 -3.09 6.25 -5.23
N LYS A 460 -3.94 6.14 -4.19
CA LYS A 460 -5.20 6.88 -4.08
C LYS A 460 -5.04 8.11 -3.17
N LEU A 461 -5.54 9.27 -3.61
CA LEU A 461 -5.47 10.53 -2.84
C LEU A 461 -6.53 10.65 -1.72
N GLN A 462 -7.51 9.77 -1.70
CA GLN A 462 -8.60 9.67 -0.72
C GLN A 462 -8.66 8.22 -0.23
N THR A 463 -9.14 7.99 1.00
CA THR A 463 -9.29 6.61 1.47
C THR A 463 -10.48 5.93 0.80
N ASP A 464 -10.37 4.63 0.53
CA ASP A 464 -11.49 3.85 -0.02
C ASP A 464 -12.73 3.82 0.90
N ALA A 465 -12.53 4.08 2.19
CA ALA A 465 -13.60 4.27 3.18
C ALA A 465 -14.36 5.60 2.96
N GLU A 466 -13.72 6.66 2.46
CA GLU A 466 -14.38 7.90 2.01
C GLU A 466 -15.17 7.67 0.70
N ARG A 467 -14.92 6.56 0.00
CA ARG A 467 -15.48 6.23 -1.33
C ARG A 467 -16.50 5.10 -1.32
N GLY A 468 -16.82 4.55 -0.15
CA GLY A 468 -17.87 3.54 0.02
C GLY A 468 -17.49 2.10 -0.35
N PHE A 469 -16.23 1.81 -0.68
CA PHE A 469 -15.83 0.43 -0.96
C PHE A 469 -15.79 -0.41 0.33
N PRO A 470 -16.32 -1.66 0.32
CA PRO A 470 -16.29 -2.55 1.48
C PRO A 470 -14.89 -3.16 1.65
N ILE A 471 -13.96 -2.38 2.20
CA ILE A 471 -12.59 -2.83 2.52
C ILE A 471 -12.41 -2.83 4.03
N TRP A 472 -12.06 -3.99 4.59
CA TRP A 472 -11.66 -4.08 5.99
C TRP A 472 -10.22 -3.58 6.14
N ARG A 473 -10.04 -2.50 6.90
CA ARG A 473 -8.76 -1.84 7.14
C ARG A 473 -8.26 -2.18 8.54
N TYR A 474 -7.01 -2.64 8.63
CA TYR A 474 -6.38 -2.97 9.91
C TYR A 474 -5.01 -2.31 10.02
N SER A 475 -4.77 -1.56 11.11
CA SER A 475 -3.47 -0.94 11.39
C SER A 475 -2.47 -1.98 11.89
N VAL A 476 -1.36 -2.14 11.19
CA VAL A 476 -0.21 -2.93 11.63
C VAL A 476 0.52 -2.21 12.79
N ASP A 477 0.95 -2.95 13.82
CA ASP A 477 1.90 -2.45 14.84
C ASP A 477 3.27 -3.08 14.57
N ALA A 478 4.31 -2.24 14.48
CA ALA A 478 5.68 -2.66 14.26
C ALA A 478 6.18 -3.69 15.30
N GLN A 479 5.76 -3.59 16.56
CA GLN A 479 6.15 -4.55 17.60
C GLN A 479 5.53 -5.93 17.36
N ASN A 480 4.34 -6.00 16.76
CA ASN A 480 3.72 -7.26 16.35
C ASN A 480 4.37 -7.84 15.07
N MET A 481 5.09 -7.03 14.30
CA MET A 481 5.78 -7.44 13.06
C MET A 481 7.18 -8.01 13.25
N GLU A 482 7.86 -7.68 14.34
CA GLU A 482 9.22 -8.15 14.59
C GLU A 482 9.38 -9.70 14.58
N PRO A 483 8.44 -10.52 15.11
CA PRO A 483 8.50 -11.98 14.97
C PRO A 483 8.41 -12.45 13.51
N PHE A 484 7.56 -11.81 12.71
CA PHE A 484 7.34 -12.12 11.29
C PHE A 484 8.54 -11.73 10.42
N ARG A 485 9.04 -10.50 10.60
CA ARG A 485 10.28 -9.98 9.99
C ARG A 485 11.44 -10.96 10.23
N ARG A 486 11.63 -11.38 11.49
CA ARG A 486 12.70 -12.30 11.87
C ARG A 486 12.53 -13.68 11.26
N PHE A 487 11.33 -14.26 11.31
CA PHE A 487 11.04 -15.56 10.68
C PHE A 487 11.37 -15.56 9.18
N ALA A 488 11.05 -14.48 8.46
CA ALA A 488 11.38 -14.33 7.04
C ALA A 488 12.90 -14.19 6.79
N ALA A 489 13.58 -13.34 7.56
CA ALA A 489 15.03 -13.16 7.45
C ALA A 489 15.79 -14.47 7.76
N GLU A 490 15.43 -15.17 8.84
CA GLU A 490 15.98 -16.49 9.19
C GLU A 490 15.68 -17.55 8.12
N SER A 491 14.47 -17.54 7.54
CA SER A 491 14.09 -18.46 6.44
C SER A 491 14.86 -18.23 5.15
N LEU A 492 15.51 -17.06 4.99
CA LEU A 492 16.41 -16.71 3.88
C LEU A 492 17.90 -16.80 4.27
N GLY A 493 18.22 -17.16 5.52
CA GLY A 493 19.59 -17.19 6.04
C GLY A 493 20.22 -15.80 6.18
N ILE A 494 19.41 -14.75 6.39
CA ILE A 494 19.84 -13.37 6.63
C ILE A 494 19.82 -13.13 8.14
N TYR A 495 20.98 -13.19 8.78
CA TYR A 495 21.11 -13.06 10.24
C TYR A 495 21.39 -11.62 10.70
N ASP A 496 22.09 -10.82 9.89
CA ASP A 496 22.40 -9.40 10.18
C ASP A 496 21.22 -8.47 9.83
N PHE A 497 20.01 -8.85 10.20
CA PHE A 497 18.79 -8.06 9.96
C PHE A 497 18.47 -7.18 11.19
N PRO A 498 18.31 -5.85 11.05
CA PRO A 498 18.12 -4.96 12.19
C PRO A 498 16.74 -5.15 12.85
N THR A 499 16.74 -5.30 14.17
CA THR A 499 15.54 -5.24 15.01
C THR A 499 14.94 -3.83 15.01
N LEU A 500 13.61 -3.71 14.97
CA LEU A 500 12.92 -2.42 15.10
C LEU A 500 13.25 -1.68 16.41
N GLU A 501 13.49 -0.36 16.34
CA GLU A 501 13.58 0.47 17.55
C GLU A 501 12.20 0.61 18.22
N ASN A 502 12.15 0.55 19.55
CA ASN A 502 10.90 0.70 20.32
C ASN A 502 10.25 2.07 20.08
N GLY A 503 9.07 2.07 19.47
CA GLY A 503 8.35 3.29 19.06
C GLY A 503 8.46 3.61 17.56
N SER A 504 9.22 2.82 16.79
CA SER A 504 9.06 2.77 15.33
C SER A 504 7.61 2.42 15.00
N CYS A 505 6.96 3.20 14.16
CA CYS A 505 5.54 3.01 13.84
C CYS A 505 5.39 2.70 12.35
N VAL A 506 5.34 1.40 12.02
CA VAL A 506 4.97 0.89 10.70
C VAL A 506 3.44 1.01 10.57
N LEU A 507 2.96 2.26 10.55
CA LEU A 507 1.54 2.60 10.41
C LEU A 507 1.12 2.38 8.96
N ASP A 508 0.91 1.12 8.62
CA ASP A 508 0.58 0.69 7.29
C ASP A 508 -0.65 -0.22 7.33
N GLU A 509 -1.66 0.09 6.52
CA GLU A 509 -2.93 -0.64 6.57
C GLU A 509 -2.87 -1.91 5.72
N LEU A 510 -3.21 -3.04 6.35
CA LEU A 510 -3.66 -4.24 5.66
C LEU A 510 -5.11 -4.03 5.22
N ALA A 511 -5.37 -4.23 3.93
CA ALA A 511 -6.68 -4.14 3.32
C ALA A 511 -7.16 -5.53 2.90
N LEU A 512 -8.33 -5.95 3.37
CA LEU A 512 -9.01 -7.15 2.86
C LEU A 512 -10.27 -6.71 2.09
N ALA A 513 -10.42 -7.19 0.87
CA ALA A 513 -11.63 -6.98 0.08
C ALA A 513 -12.80 -7.73 0.75
N GLY A 514 -13.75 -6.96 1.27
CA GLY A 514 -15.01 -7.48 1.78
C GLY A 514 -15.89 -8.04 0.66
N PRO A 515 -17.07 -8.59 1.00
CA PRO A 515 -18.04 -8.97 -0.01
C PRO A 515 -18.49 -7.75 -0.80
N GLU A 516 -18.64 -7.91 -2.12
CA GLU A 516 -19.46 -7.01 -2.93
C GLU A 516 -20.90 -7.14 -2.40
N PHE A 517 -21.42 -6.06 -1.81
CA PHE A 517 -22.82 -6.00 -1.42
C PHE A 517 -23.67 -5.88 -2.69
N SER A 518 -24.68 -6.74 -2.84
CA SER A 518 -25.75 -6.51 -3.82
C SER A 518 -26.41 -5.16 -3.52
N GLU A 519 -26.73 -4.36 -4.54
CA GLU A 519 -27.27 -3.02 -4.33
C GLU A 519 -28.64 -3.03 -3.61
N ASP A 520 -29.37 -4.16 -3.66
CA ASP A 520 -30.59 -4.44 -2.88
C ASP A 520 -30.34 -4.65 -1.36
N GLY A 521 -29.27 -4.09 -0.81
CA GLY A 521 -28.57 -4.61 0.38
C GLY A 521 -28.62 -3.81 1.68
N PHE A 522 -28.97 -2.52 1.68
CA PHE A 522 -29.15 -1.69 2.90
C PHE A 522 -29.99 -0.42 2.69
#